data_AF-A0A228HL94-F1
#
_entry.id   AF-A0A228HL94-F1
#
_cell.length_a   1.000
_cell.length_b   1.000
_cell.length_c   1.000
_cell.angle_alpha   90.00
_cell.angle_beta   90.00
_cell.angle_gamma   90.00
#
_symmetry.space_group_name_H-M   'P 1'
#
loop_
_entity.id
_entity.type
_entity.pdbx_description
1 polymer ?
#
loop_
_entity_poly.entity_id
_entity_poly.type
_entity_poly.pdbx_seq_one_letter_code
_entity_poly.pdbx_strand_id
1 'polypeptide(L)' 'MSTPVVTISVETISDSLTKQGNPALFETHIVGLLNEGYTVGISNEGALTKVFTDAAEFAAWFNNLRVDIETA' A
#
# COMPACT_ATOMS: atom_id res chain seq x y z
N MET A 1 -23.80 -2.73 -3.63
CA MET A 1 -22.70 -3.41 -4.33
C MET A 1 -21.48 -3.29 -3.44
N SER A 2 -20.86 -4.39 -3.04
CA SER A 2 -19.62 -4.33 -2.25
C SER A 2 -18.53 -3.72 -3.11
N THR A 3 -17.90 -2.64 -2.65
CA THR A 3 -16.78 -2.00 -3.32
C THR A 3 -15.69 -3.05 -3.54
N PRO A 4 -15.13 -3.19 -4.76
CA PRO A 4 -14.05 -4.13 -4.99
C PRO A 4 -12.84 -3.76 -4.12
N VAL A 5 -12.38 -4.71 -3.30
CA VAL A 5 -11.19 -4.56 -2.45
C VAL A 5 -10.01 -5.22 -3.14
N VAL A 6 -9.02 -4.41 -3.50
CA VAL A 6 -7.72 -4.90 -3.95
C VAL A 6 -6.90 -5.24 -2.71
N THR A 7 -6.51 -6.50 -2.55
CA THR A 7 -5.73 -6.93 -1.39
C THR A 7 -4.27 -7.11 -1.78
N ILE A 8 -3.36 -6.50 -1.02
CA ILE A 8 -1.91 -6.52 -1.22
C ILE A 8 -1.27 -7.19 -0.01
N SER A 9 -0.27 -8.04 -0.25
CA SER A 9 0.45 -8.72 0.84
C SER A 9 1.54 -7.82 1.42
N VAL A 10 1.81 -7.93 2.72
CA VAL A 10 2.92 -7.19 3.37
C VAL A 10 4.28 -7.51 2.75
N GLU A 11 4.47 -8.72 2.22
CA GLU A 11 5.68 -9.12 1.49
C GLU A 11 5.86 -8.28 0.23
N THR A 12 4.79 -8.10 -0.57
CA THR A 12 4.81 -7.24 -1.76
C THR A 12 5.16 -5.79 -1.43
N ILE A 13 4.71 -5.29 -0.28
CA ILE A 13 5.04 -3.96 0.21
C ILE A 13 6.52 -3.90 0.60
N SER A 14 7.01 -4.89 1.34
CA SER A 14 8.42 -5.00 1.72
C SER A 14 9.32 -5.04 0.49
N ASP A 15 9.01 -5.88 -0.51
CA ASP A 15 9.75 -5.97 -1.78
C ASP A 15 9.73 -4.64 -2.55
N SER A 16 8.59 -3.94 -2.52
CA SER A 16 8.44 -2.62 -3.14
C SER A 16 9.32 -1.55 -2.48
N LEU A 17 9.67 -1.76 -1.21
CA LEU A 17 10.47 -0.84 -0.39
C LEU A 17 11.97 -1.16 -0.41
N THR A 18 12.37 -2.43 -0.57
CA THR A 18 13.77 -2.85 -0.45
C THR A 18 14.42 -3.22 -1.80
N LYS A 19 15.20 -2.29 -2.36
CA LYS A 19 16.28 -2.49 -3.36
C LYS A 19 15.99 -3.13 -4.75
N GLN A 20 14.77 -3.52 -5.09
CA GLN A 20 14.36 -3.83 -6.49
C GLN A 20 13.02 -3.23 -6.90
N GLY A 21 12.13 -2.96 -5.94
CA GLY A 21 10.93 -2.18 -6.18
C GLY A 21 11.25 -0.72 -6.44
N ASN A 22 10.55 -0.10 -7.38
CA ASN A 22 10.50 1.36 -7.48
C ASN A 22 9.35 1.82 -6.58
N PRO A 23 9.62 2.24 -5.32
CA PRO A 23 8.57 2.56 -4.35
C PRO A 23 7.66 3.69 -4.85
N ALA A 24 8.17 4.60 -5.67
CA ALA A 24 7.36 5.65 -6.28
C ALA A 24 6.37 5.09 -7.31
N LEU A 25 6.77 4.08 -8.10
CA LEU A 25 5.83 3.41 -9.02
C LEU A 25 4.78 2.60 -8.28
N PHE A 26 5.17 1.90 -7.21
CA PHE A 26 4.23 1.18 -6.36
C PHE A 26 3.19 2.13 -5.76
N GLU A 27 3.66 3.20 -5.11
CA GLU A 27 2.81 4.25 -4.53
C GLU A 27 1.86 4.84 -5.57
N THR A 28 2.38 5.21 -6.75
CA THR A 28 1.58 5.75 -7.87
C THR A 28 0.47 4.79 -8.29
N HIS A 29 0.75 3.49 -8.34
CA HIS A 29 -0.23 2.48 -8.72
C HIS A 29 -1.37 2.38 -7.69
N ILE A 30 -1.03 2.38 -6.40
CA ILE A 30 -2.01 2.24 -5.33
C ILE A 30 -2.85 3.52 -5.19
N VAL A 31 -2.23 4.68 -5.29
CA VAL A 31 -2.91 5.98 -5.35
C VAL A 31 -3.86 6.04 -6.56
N GLY A 32 -3.46 5.51 -7.71
CA GLY A 32 -4.32 5.37 -8.88
C GLY A 32 -5.59 4.58 -8.59
N LEU A 33 -5.45 3.39 -8.01
CA LEU A 33 -6.58 2.55 -7.62
C LEU A 33 -7.54 3.26 -6.64
N LEU A 34 -6.98 3.92 -5.62
CA LEU A 34 -7.79 4.66 -4.63
C LEU A 34 -8.55 5.83 -5.28
N ASN A 35 -7.91 6.55 -6.20
CA ASN A 35 -8.55 7.64 -6.96
C ASN A 35 -9.62 7.14 -7.94
N GLU A 36 -9.49 5.92 -8.46
CA GLU A 36 -10.51 5.26 -9.29
C GLU A 36 -11.69 4.71 -8.46
N GLY A 37 -11.65 4.83 -7.13
CA GLY A 37 -12.71 4.41 -6.22
C GLY A 37 -12.58 2.96 -5.73
N TYR A 38 -11.44 2.31 -5.95
CA TYR A 38 -11.15 1.02 -5.35
C TYR A 38 -10.78 1.17 -3.88
N THR A 39 -11.08 0.16 -3.08
CA THR A 39 -10.58 0.04 -1.71
C THR A 39 -9.31 -0.81 -1.73
N VAL A 40 -8.28 -0.41 -1.01
CA VAL A 40 -7.00 -1.15 -0.96
C VAL A 40 -6.77 -1.71 0.43
N GLY A 41 -6.74 -3.03 0.54
CA GLY A 41 -6.43 -3.76 1.76
C GLY A 41 -4.98 -4.23 1.80
N ILE A 42 -4.36 -4.17 2.98
CA ILE A 42 -3.09 -4.81 3.28
C ILE A 42 -3.40 -6.10 4.04
N SER A 43 -2.74 -7.19 3.67
CA SER A 43 -2.88 -8.49 4.31
C SER A 43 -1.54 -9.05 4.75
N ASN A 44 -1.53 -9.71 5.90
CA ASN A 44 -0.40 -10.48 6.40
C ASN A 44 -0.90 -11.88 6.78
N GLU A 45 -0.26 -12.93 6.24
CA GLU A 45 -0.63 -14.33 6.48
C GLU A 45 -2.14 -14.62 6.30
N GLY A 46 -2.78 -13.96 5.32
CA GLY A 46 -4.21 -14.12 5.02
C GLY A 46 -5.16 -13.33 5.94
N ALA A 47 -4.64 -12.60 6.93
CA ALA A 47 -5.41 -11.66 7.74
C ALA A 47 -5.30 -10.24 7.20
N LEU A 48 -6.43 -9.55 7.05
CA LEU A 48 -6.46 -8.14 6.67
C LEU A 48 -5.95 -7.28 7.84
N THR A 49 -4.82 -6.61 7.65
CA THR A 49 -4.16 -5.80 8.68
C THR A 49 -4.52 -4.32 8.58
N LYS A 50 -4.78 -3.82 7.37
CA LYS A 50 -5.10 -2.41 7.14
C LYS A 50 -5.97 -2.24 5.89
N VAL A 51 -6.78 -1.19 5.86
CA VAL A 51 -7.64 -0.86 4.72
C VAL A 51 -7.55 0.63 4.46
N PHE A 52 -7.37 0.99 3.20
CA PHE A 52 -7.33 2.35 2.71
C PHE A 52 -8.49 2.58 1.74
N THR A 53 -9.23 3.66 1.97
CA THR A 53 -10.24 4.18 1.04
C THR A 53 -9.89 5.57 0.52
N ASP A 54 -8.79 6.15 1.01
CA ASP A 54 -8.31 7.47 0.66
C ASP A 54 -6.83 7.41 0.24
N ALA A 55 -6.51 8.10 -0.86
CA ALA A 55 -5.17 8.12 -1.43
C ALA A 55 -4.15 8.87 -0.56
N ALA A 56 -4.56 9.96 0.09
CA ALA A 56 -3.67 10.75 0.93
C ALA A 56 -3.32 10.00 2.22
N GLU A 57 -4.28 9.26 2.79
CA GLU A 57 -4.04 8.38 3.93
C GLU A 57 -3.03 7.27 3.60
N PHE A 58 -3.19 6.61 2.46
CA PHE A 58 -2.24 5.60 1.99
C PHE A 58 -0.85 6.18 1.77
N ALA A 59 -0.74 7.30 1.04
CA ALA A 59 0.55 7.94 0.73
C ALA A 59 1.29 8.37 2.01
N ALA A 60 0.58 8.97 2.97
CA ALA A 60 1.16 9.36 4.26
C ALA A 60 1.66 8.14 5.04
N TRP A 61 0.87 7.06 5.10
CA TRP A 61 1.29 5.83 5.76
C TRP A 61 2.50 5.18 5.08
N PHE A 62 2.48 5.07 3.75
CA PHE A 62 3.55 4.46 2.98
C PHE A 62 4.86 5.25 3.08
N ASN A 63 4.79 6.60 3.08
CA ASN A 63 5.96 7.45 3.30
C ASN A 63 6.53 7.28 4.71
N ASN A 64 5.70 7.20 5.76
CA ASN A 64 6.17 6.92 7.11
C ASN A 64 6.88 5.57 7.20
N LEU A 65 6.33 4.54 6.54
CA LEU A 65 6.95 3.21 6.48
C LEU A 65 8.32 3.24 5.76
N ARG A 66 8.44 4.02 4.69
CA ARG A 66 9.73 4.25 4.00
C ARG A 66 10.76 4.88 4.93
N VAL A 67 10.38 5.96 5.61
CA VAL A 67 11.27 6.67 6.54
C VAL A 67 11.74 5.75 7.67
N ASP A 68 10.82 4.97 8.25
CA ASP A 68 11.13 4.02 9.33
C ASP A 68 12.24 3.02 8.90
N ILE A 69 12.11 2.44 7.70
CA ILE A 69 13.10 1.51 7.12
C ILE A 69 14.44 2.18 6.82
N GLU A 70 14.46 3.43 6.37
CA GLU A 70 15.71 4.17 6.11
C GLU A 70 16.46 4.55 7.41
N THR A 71 15.74 4.65 8.52
CA THR A 71 16.28 5.02 9.83
C THR A 71 16.59 3.84 10.76
N ALA A 72 16.18 2.63 10.40
CA ALA A 72 16.40 1.38 11.16
C ALA A 72 17.75 0.73 10.84
#